data_AF-A0A7Z9GWF7-F1
#
_entry.id   AF-A0A7Z9GWF7-F1
#
_cell.length_a   1.000
_cell.length_b   1.000
_cell.length_c   1.000
_cell.angle_alpha   90.00
_cell.angle_beta   90.00
_cell.angle_gamma   90.00
#
_symmetry.space_group_name_H-M   'P 1'
#
loop_
_entity.id
_entity.type
_entity.pdbx_description
1 polymer ?
#
loop_
_entity_poly.entity_id
_entity_poly.type
_entity_poly.pdbx_seq_one_letter_code
_entity_poly.pdbx_strand_id
1 'polypeptide(L)'
;MSSQHTSDGLGKLPPAALRIPLKMIHRLHQAGIRQIATLSQLPRTSLLDRLGETLLRRLDQAFGKREEFIDVYHAPADFVVKQWLEHPTDNQQTIQWIMLNLLETLIQSLTHHGQGVLQLECHLQCVNKKHLQTTIRLFQATTEPQHLSDLWKMQWNHKSLHSPIQEIKLVATRTAPWESYQRSLFNPLKTDHSLAPAGLPAPLQHSNLRRLAHLIDRLSRRLGAYRVVQPHLQADSQPEHAYQNVSWIIQRPQKQHQQSQHRSNSTTPPRDASATRPLQLLSPAPRLAVTAVALDGPPIRFTYRQHTYHIEHAWGPERIETGWWRGPVIRRDYYRVQTTTGHRFWLFRELHHNHWHLHGQFS
;
A
#
# COMPACT_ATOMS: atom_id res chain seq x y z
N MET A 1 -20.16 -35.76 -21.66
CA MET A 1 -21.36 -36.28 -20.98
C MET A 1 -22.14 -35.20 -20.21
N SER A 2 -21.51 -34.11 -19.76
CA SER A 2 -22.19 -33.06 -18.98
C SER A 2 -23.17 -32.17 -19.77
N SER A 3 -23.02 -32.03 -21.09
CA SER A 3 -23.85 -31.13 -21.92
C SER A 3 -25.27 -31.65 -22.21
N GLN A 4 -25.47 -32.96 -22.31
CA GLN A 4 -26.79 -33.56 -22.61
C GLN A 4 -27.75 -33.52 -21.42
N HIS A 5 -27.24 -33.69 -20.19
CA HIS A 5 -28.05 -33.55 -18.98
C HIS A 5 -28.50 -32.10 -18.75
N THR A 6 -27.65 -31.12 -19.08
CA THR A 6 -27.98 -29.69 -18.98
C THR A 6 -29.08 -29.30 -19.96
N SER A 7 -29.04 -29.81 -21.19
CA SER A 7 -30.10 -29.52 -22.17
C SER A 7 -31.45 -30.12 -21.79
N ASP A 8 -31.45 -31.32 -21.22
CA ASP A 8 -32.67 -32.05 -20.87
C ASP A 8 -33.32 -31.51 -19.57
N GLY A 9 -32.50 -31.02 -18.64
CA GLY A 9 -32.94 -30.32 -17.43
C GLY A 9 -33.47 -28.91 -17.71
N LEU A 10 -32.76 -28.11 -18.53
CA LEU A 10 -33.18 -26.75 -18.85
C LEU A 10 -34.36 -26.68 -19.81
N GLY A 11 -34.53 -27.68 -20.70
CA GLY A 11 -35.59 -27.69 -21.71
C GLY A 11 -37.00 -27.66 -21.13
N LYS A 12 -37.21 -28.26 -19.95
CA LYS A 12 -38.51 -28.34 -19.27
C LYS A 12 -38.90 -27.05 -18.53
N LEU A 13 -37.96 -26.12 -18.35
CA LEU A 13 -38.20 -24.88 -17.63
C LEU A 13 -38.94 -23.85 -18.49
N PRO A 14 -39.69 -22.93 -17.87
CA PRO A 14 -40.33 -21.83 -18.58
C PRO A 14 -39.29 -20.80 -19.05
N PRO A 15 -39.58 -20.01 -20.11
CA PRO A 15 -38.70 -18.96 -20.61
C PRO A 15 -38.29 -17.92 -19.55
N ALA A 16 -39.08 -17.78 -18.47
CA ALA A 16 -38.77 -16.92 -17.33
C ALA A 16 -37.44 -17.29 -16.64
N ALA A 17 -37.01 -18.55 -16.71
CA ALA A 17 -35.75 -19.02 -16.14
C ALA A 17 -34.52 -18.45 -16.88
N LEU A 18 -34.66 -17.93 -18.10
CA LEU A 18 -33.57 -17.36 -18.90
C LEU A 18 -33.15 -15.94 -18.46
N ARG A 19 -33.65 -15.41 -17.32
CA ARG A 19 -33.34 -14.07 -16.81
C ARG A 19 -33.56 -12.97 -17.88
N ILE A 20 -34.64 -13.10 -18.64
CA ILE A 20 -35.06 -12.18 -19.71
C ILE A 20 -36.12 -11.18 -19.21
N PRO A 21 -36.22 -9.97 -19.81
CA PRO A 21 -37.23 -8.97 -19.42
C PRO A 21 -38.67 -9.47 -19.48
N LEU A 22 -39.51 -9.04 -18.53
CA LEU A 22 -40.93 -9.41 -18.43
C LEU A 22 -41.72 -9.20 -19.74
N LYS A 23 -41.45 -8.09 -20.45
CA LYS A 23 -42.09 -7.80 -21.74
C LYS A 23 -41.84 -8.90 -22.80
N MET A 24 -40.65 -9.51 -22.79
CA MET A 24 -40.30 -10.58 -23.73
C MET A 24 -40.96 -11.90 -23.34
N ILE A 25 -41.08 -12.18 -22.05
CA ILE A 25 -41.81 -13.36 -21.54
C ILE A 25 -43.27 -13.31 -21.99
N HIS A 26 -43.93 -12.16 -21.88
CA HIS A 26 -45.32 -12.00 -22.34
C HIS A 26 -45.47 -12.25 -23.85
N ARG A 27 -44.56 -11.74 -24.69
CA ARG A 27 -44.59 -11.99 -26.14
C ARG A 27 -44.39 -13.47 -26.47
N LEU A 28 -43.49 -14.16 -25.76
CA LEU A 28 -43.27 -15.60 -25.92
C LEU A 28 -44.50 -16.42 -25.54
N HIS A 29 -45.18 -16.04 -24.45
CA HIS A 29 -46.44 -16.67 -24.05
C HIS A 29 -47.57 -16.44 -25.04
N GLN A 30 -47.69 -15.23 -25.62
CA GLN A 30 -48.65 -14.93 -26.69
C GLN A 30 -48.37 -15.74 -27.96
N ALA A 31 -47.11 -16.03 -28.25
CA ALA A 31 -46.70 -16.89 -29.36
C ALA A 31 -46.84 -18.41 -29.07
N GLY A 32 -47.38 -18.79 -27.90
CA GLY A 32 -47.57 -20.18 -27.50
C GLY A 32 -46.31 -20.89 -26.97
N ILE A 33 -45.19 -20.18 -26.80
CA ILE A 33 -43.92 -20.75 -26.36
C ILE A 33 -43.86 -20.74 -24.83
N ARG A 34 -44.09 -21.90 -24.22
CA ARG A 34 -44.12 -22.07 -22.75
C ARG A 34 -42.91 -22.78 -22.18
N GLN A 35 -42.06 -23.36 -23.01
CA GLN A 35 -40.89 -24.14 -22.59
C GLN A 35 -39.63 -23.73 -23.36
N ILE A 36 -38.48 -23.80 -22.70
CA ILE A 36 -37.18 -23.50 -23.31
C ILE A 36 -36.83 -24.52 -24.41
N ALA A 37 -37.27 -25.78 -24.28
CA ALA A 37 -37.11 -26.79 -25.32
C ALA A 37 -37.72 -26.34 -26.66
N THR A 38 -38.97 -25.88 -26.64
CA THR A 38 -39.66 -25.33 -27.82
C THR A 38 -38.94 -24.11 -28.37
N LEU A 39 -38.41 -23.25 -27.49
CA LEU A 39 -37.67 -22.06 -27.89
C LEU A 39 -36.32 -22.40 -28.55
N SER A 40 -35.66 -23.48 -28.11
CA SER A 40 -34.38 -23.95 -28.65
C SER A 40 -34.48 -24.61 -30.04
N GLN A 41 -35.68 -25.08 -30.42
CA GLN A 41 -35.97 -25.70 -31.72
C GLN A 41 -36.28 -24.66 -32.82
N LEU A 42 -36.54 -23.40 -32.45
CA LEU A 42 -36.88 -22.35 -33.40
C LEU A 42 -35.65 -21.83 -34.16
N PRO A 43 -35.83 -21.33 -35.40
CA PRO A 43 -34.73 -20.75 -36.17
C PRO A 43 -34.14 -19.54 -35.44
N ARG A 44 -32.81 -19.52 -35.29
CA ARG A 44 -32.09 -18.40 -34.63
C ARG A 44 -32.33 -17.05 -35.31
N THR A 45 -32.48 -17.05 -36.63
CA THR A 45 -32.78 -15.85 -37.44
C THR A 45 -34.12 -15.23 -37.07
N SER A 46 -35.17 -16.04 -36.95
CA SER A 46 -36.51 -15.57 -36.56
C SER A 46 -36.58 -15.08 -35.10
N LEU A 47 -35.76 -15.66 -34.22
CA LEU A 47 -35.64 -15.19 -32.83
C LEU A 47 -34.94 -13.83 -32.74
N LEU A 48 -33.88 -13.64 -33.54
CA LEU A 48 -33.18 -12.35 -33.63
C LEU A 48 -34.10 -11.24 -34.14
N ASP A 49 -34.83 -11.47 -35.24
CA ASP A 49 -35.66 -10.43 -35.86
C ASP A 49 -36.86 -10.00 -34.99
N ARG A 50 -37.46 -10.94 -34.24
CA ARG A 50 -38.71 -10.66 -33.48
C ARG A 50 -38.48 -10.30 -32.02
N LEU A 51 -37.43 -10.85 -31.40
CA LEU A 51 -37.21 -10.79 -29.95
C LEU A 51 -35.84 -10.23 -29.57
N GLY A 52 -34.95 -10.02 -30.54
CA GLY A 52 -33.66 -9.36 -30.37
C GLY A 52 -32.55 -10.24 -29.82
N GLU A 53 -31.33 -9.70 -29.83
CA GLU A 53 -30.10 -10.40 -29.46
C GLU A 53 -30.06 -10.84 -27.98
N THR A 54 -30.74 -10.10 -27.10
CA THR A 54 -30.76 -10.38 -25.65
C THR A 54 -31.28 -11.79 -25.33
N LEU A 55 -32.30 -12.26 -26.06
CA LEU A 55 -32.85 -13.61 -25.88
C LEU A 55 -31.85 -14.67 -26.34
N LEU A 56 -31.25 -14.47 -27.51
CA LEU A 56 -30.28 -15.39 -28.10
C LEU A 56 -29.05 -15.53 -27.19
N ARG A 57 -28.54 -14.40 -26.70
CA ARG A 57 -27.43 -14.35 -25.75
C ARG A 57 -27.74 -15.13 -24.46
N ARG A 58 -28.92 -14.92 -23.87
CA ARG A 58 -29.34 -15.63 -22.65
C ARG A 58 -29.53 -17.13 -22.89
N LEU A 59 -30.03 -17.52 -24.06
CA LEU A 59 -30.16 -18.92 -24.44
C LEU A 59 -28.79 -19.58 -24.63
N ASP A 60 -27.87 -18.93 -25.35
CA ASP A 60 -26.52 -19.46 -25.56
C ASP A 60 -25.71 -19.51 -24.24
N GLN A 61 -25.91 -18.57 -23.32
CA GLN A 61 -25.37 -18.64 -21.95
C GLN A 61 -25.93 -19.82 -21.16
N ALA A 62 -27.26 -20.04 -21.21
CA ALA A 62 -27.91 -21.14 -20.50
C ALA A 62 -27.44 -22.53 -20.97
N PHE A 63 -27.20 -22.70 -22.28
CA PHE A 63 -26.65 -23.94 -22.84
C PHE A 63 -25.11 -24.03 -22.80
N GLY A 64 -24.43 -23.07 -22.19
CA GLY A 64 -22.96 -23.06 -22.05
C GLY A 64 -22.21 -22.84 -23.38
N LYS A 65 -22.87 -22.31 -24.41
CA LYS A 65 -22.25 -21.95 -25.70
C LYS A 65 -21.53 -20.61 -25.64
N ARG A 66 -21.89 -19.76 -24.66
CA ARG A 66 -21.27 -18.47 -24.41
C ARG A 66 -20.98 -18.36 -22.91
N GLU A 67 -19.80 -17.90 -22.55
CA GLU A 67 -19.45 -17.64 -21.16
C GLU A 67 -20.31 -16.52 -20.57
N GLU A 68 -20.82 -16.74 -19.36
CA GLU A 68 -21.45 -15.72 -18.52
C GLU A 68 -20.44 -15.32 -17.44
N PHE A 69 -19.95 -14.09 -17.49
CA PHE A 69 -19.15 -13.55 -16.40
C PHE A 69 -20.03 -13.34 -15.17
N ILE A 70 -19.56 -13.78 -14.01
CA ILE A 70 -20.22 -13.52 -12.74
C ILE A 70 -19.87 -12.08 -12.36
N ASP A 71 -20.88 -11.21 -12.36
CA ASP A 71 -20.73 -9.89 -11.76
C ASP A 71 -20.55 -10.07 -10.26
N VAL A 72 -19.34 -9.77 -9.78
CA VAL A 72 -19.03 -9.81 -8.35
C VAL A 72 -19.84 -8.72 -7.66
N TYR A 73 -20.89 -9.13 -6.94
CA TYR A 73 -21.64 -8.22 -6.10
C TYR A 73 -20.77 -7.82 -4.90
N HIS A 74 -20.25 -6.60 -4.92
CA HIS A 74 -19.59 -6.02 -3.77
C HIS A 74 -20.66 -5.52 -2.79
N ALA A 75 -20.58 -5.95 -1.53
CA ALA A 75 -21.37 -5.35 -0.47
C ALA A 75 -21.19 -3.81 -0.50
N PRO A 76 -22.28 -3.03 -0.37
CA PRO A 76 -22.16 -1.59 -0.29
C PRO A 76 -21.23 -1.24 0.87
N ALA A 77 -20.33 -0.27 0.67
CA ALA A 77 -19.44 0.17 1.74
C ALA A 77 -20.28 0.61 2.94
N ASP A 78 -19.92 0.14 4.14
CA ASP A 78 -20.70 0.36 5.36
C ASP A 78 -20.85 1.85 5.70
N PHE A 79 -19.89 2.67 5.24
CA PHE A 79 -19.80 4.08 5.59
C PHE A 79 -19.72 4.94 4.32
N VAL A 80 -20.89 5.37 3.87
CA VAL A 80 -21.07 6.25 2.70
C VAL A 80 -21.93 7.44 3.08
N VAL A 81 -21.44 8.64 2.78
CA VAL A 81 -22.22 9.87 2.88
C VAL A 81 -22.19 10.57 1.52
N LYS A 82 -23.33 11.04 1.05
CA LYS A 82 -23.46 11.75 -0.22
C LYS A 82 -24.39 12.94 -0.09
N GLN A 83 -24.12 13.98 -0.87
CA GLN A 83 -24.97 15.15 -0.96
C GLN A 83 -25.09 15.62 -2.41
N TRP A 84 -26.34 15.77 -2.85
CA TRP A 84 -26.68 16.46 -4.08
C TRP A 84 -26.76 17.96 -3.83
N LEU A 85 -26.27 18.73 -4.79
CA LEU A 85 -26.34 20.18 -4.77
C LEU A 85 -27.48 20.62 -5.68
N GLU A 86 -28.45 21.34 -5.11
CA GLU A 86 -29.57 21.94 -5.86
C GLU A 86 -29.06 22.91 -6.93
N HIS A 87 -28.01 23.66 -6.58
CA HIS A 87 -27.30 24.54 -7.48
C HIS A 87 -25.86 24.03 -7.68
N PRO A 88 -25.54 23.44 -8.84
CA PRO A 88 -24.19 22.99 -9.15
C PRO A 88 -23.20 24.14 -9.02
N THR A 89 -22.13 23.91 -8.27
CA THR A 89 -21.20 24.97 -7.86
C THR A 89 -19.77 24.60 -8.23
N ASP A 90 -19.01 25.59 -8.68
CA ASP A 90 -17.56 25.52 -8.93
C ASP A 90 -16.75 26.33 -7.88
N ASN A 91 -17.42 27.09 -7.02
CA ASN A 91 -16.80 27.84 -5.93
C ASN A 91 -16.10 26.89 -4.93
N GLN A 92 -14.78 27.03 -4.86
CA GLN A 92 -13.91 26.22 -3.99
C GLN A 92 -14.26 26.37 -2.50
N GLN A 93 -14.65 27.56 -2.03
CA GLN A 93 -14.99 27.78 -0.62
C GLN A 93 -16.25 27.01 -0.23
N THR A 94 -17.28 27.06 -1.07
CA THR A 94 -18.52 26.31 -0.89
C THR A 94 -18.26 24.82 -0.88
N ILE A 95 -17.49 24.32 -1.85
CA ILE A 95 -17.12 22.89 -1.93
C ILE A 95 -16.36 22.45 -0.68
N GLN A 96 -15.40 23.26 -0.22
CA GLN A 96 -14.63 22.95 0.99
C GLN A 96 -15.50 22.88 2.24
N TRP A 97 -16.48 23.78 2.37
CA TRP A 97 -17.43 23.77 3.47
C TRP A 97 -18.34 22.53 3.44
N ILE A 98 -18.90 22.19 2.26
CA ILE A 98 -19.71 20.98 2.08
C ILE A 98 -18.88 19.73 2.40
N MET A 99 -17.65 19.65 1.91
CA MET A 99 -16.72 18.56 2.18
C MET A 99 -16.46 18.37 3.68
N LEU A 100 -16.27 19.46 4.43
CA LEU A 100 -16.06 19.38 5.88
C LEU A 100 -17.31 18.84 6.59
N ASN A 101 -18.50 19.34 6.24
CA ASN A 101 -19.75 18.84 6.83
C ASN A 101 -19.98 17.35 6.55
N LEU A 102 -19.74 16.91 5.30
CA LEU A 102 -19.85 15.49 4.95
C LEU A 102 -18.83 14.62 5.68
N LEU A 103 -17.61 15.13 5.88
CA LEU A 103 -16.58 14.46 6.69
C LEU A 103 -17.01 14.33 8.15
N GLU A 104 -17.61 15.37 8.73
CA GLU A 104 -18.15 15.33 10.09
C GLU A 104 -19.25 14.29 10.23
N THR A 105 -20.22 14.26 9.30
CA THR A 105 -21.28 13.23 9.29
C THR A 105 -20.72 11.81 9.14
N LEU A 106 -19.74 11.63 8.24
CA LEU A 106 -19.11 10.33 8.02
C LEU A 106 -18.33 9.86 9.25
N ILE A 107 -17.62 10.77 9.90
CA ILE A 107 -16.87 10.48 11.12
C ILE A 107 -17.80 10.15 12.28
N GLN A 108 -18.92 10.89 12.44
CA GLN A 108 -19.92 10.59 13.47
C GLN A 108 -20.47 9.17 13.33
N SER A 109 -20.80 8.76 12.10
CA SER A 109 -21.22 7.38 11.82
C SER A 109 -20.12 6.36 12.20
N LEU A 110 -18.87 6.61 11.80
CA LEU A 110 -17.75 5.73 12.13
C LEU A 110 -17.47 5.62 13.63
N THR A 111 -17.51 6.74 14.35
CA THR A 111 -17.25 6.76 15.80
C THR A 111 -18.35 6.03 16.57
N HIS A 112 -19.60 6.08 16.12
CA HIS A 112 -20.68 5.26 16.68
C HIS A 112 -20.41 3.76 16.57
N HIS A 113 -19.71 3.32 15.52
CA HIS A 113 -19.30 1.93 15.32
C HIS A 113 -17.91 1.61 15.92
N GLY A 114 -17.29 2.54 16.65
CA GLY A 114 -15.94 2.37 17.22
C GLY A 114 -14.85 2.25 16.15
N GLN A 115 -15.07 2.78 14.95
CA GLN A 115 -14.17 2.70 13.81
C GLN A 115 -13.57 4.08 13.49
N GLY A 116 -12.41 4.07 12.83
CA GLY A 116 -11.76 5.23 12.25
C GLY A 116 -11.46 5.02 10.77
N VAL A 117 -11.24 6.12 10.05
CA VAL A 117 -10.93 6.08 8.61
C VAL A 117 -9.46 5.70 8.41
N LEU A 118 -9.20 4.69 7.57
CA LEU A 118 -7.85 4.39 7.03
C LEU A 118 -7.74 4.71 5.55
N GLN A 119 -8.79 4.48 4.78
CA GLN A 119 -8.88 4.87 3.37
C GLN A 119 -10.23 5.54 3.11
N LEU A 120 -10.16 6.78 2.65
CA LEU A 120 -11.28 7.59 2.21
C LEU A 120 -11.22 7.76 0.69
N GLU A 121 -12.36 7.60 0.03
CA GLU A 121 -12.53 7.93 -1.37
C GLU A 121 -13.52 9.07 -1.51
N CYS A 122 -13.05 10.15 -2.13
CA CYS A 122 -13.85 11.32 -2.45
C CYS A 122 -14.21 11.27 -3.93
N HIS A 123 -15.51 11.25 -4.20
CA HIS A 123 -16.10 11.19 -5.52
C HIS A 123 -16.86 12.50 -5.77
N LEU A 124 -16.50 13.20 -6.84
CA LEU A 124 -17.16 14.43 -7.25
C LEU A 124 -17.73 14.19 -8.64
N GLN A 125 -19.05 14.30 -8.78
CA GLN A 125 -19.72 14.21 -10.08
C GLN A 125 -20.01 15.62 -10.58
N CYS A 126 -19.49 15.92 -11.76
CA CYS A 126 -19.76 17.18 -12.46
C CYS A 126 -21.02 17.05 -13.35
N VAL A 127 -21.65 18.18 -13.66
CA VAL A 127 -22.84 18.24 -14.53
C VAL A 127 -22.58 17.63 -15.91
N ASN A 128 -21.37 17.75 -16.43
CA ASN A 128 -20.95 17.18 -17.72
C ASN A 128 -20.70 15.66 -17.68
N LYS A 129 -21.15 14.95 -16.65
CA LYS A 129 -20.89 13.51 -16.40
C LYS A 129 -19.42 13.15 -16.21
N LYS A 130 -18.51 14.12 -16.08
CA LYS A 130 -17.14 13.81 -15.62
C LYS A 130 -17.17 13.50 -14.14
N HIS A 131 -16.41 12.47 -13.76
CA HIS A 131 -16.30 12.01 -12.39
C HIS A 131 -14.85 12.14 -11.93
N LEU A 132 -14.63 12.94 -10.89
CA LEU A 132 -13.33 13.11 -10.26
C LEU A 132 -13.25 12.24 -9.00
N GLN A 133 -12.42 11.22 -9.04
CA GLN A 133 -12.14 10.37 -7.88
C GLN A 133 -10.79 10.74 -7.26
N THR A 134 -10.75 10.78 -5.93
CA THR A 134 -9.54 11.04 -5.15
C THR A 134 -9.50 10.11 -3.95
N THR A 135 -8.44 9.30 -3.86
CA THR A 135 -8.24 8.34 -2.75
C THR A 135 -7.23 8.88 -1.75
N ILE A 136 -7.66 9.04 -0.51
CA ILE A 136 -6.84 9.41 0.65
C ILE A 136 -6.64 8.15 1.50
N ARG A 137 -5.41 7.68 1.58
CA ARG A 137 -4.91 6.62 2.46
C ARG A 137 -4.11 7.28 3.58
N LEU A 138 -4.33 6.79 4.78
CA LEU A 138 -3.78 7.29 6.03
C LEU A 138 -2.88 6.22 6.64
N PHE A 139 -1.89 6.64 7.41
CA PHE A 139 -1.02 5.77 8.19
C PHE A 139 -1.77 5.13 9.36
N GLN A 140 -2.58 5.91 10.07
CA GLN A 140 -3.34 5.46 11.24
C GLN A 140 -4.82 5.83 11.11
N ALA A 141 -5.68 4.96 11.67
CA ALA A 141 -7.12 5.19 11.69
C ALA A 141 -7.44 6.50 12.42
N THR A 142 -8.09 7.42 11.70
CA THR A 142 -8.31 8.79 12.19
C THR A 142 -9.79 9.13 12.21
N THR A 143 -10.20 9.84 13.26
CA THR A 143 -11.57 10.35 13.49
C THR A 143 -11.59 11.89 13.54
N GLU A 144 -10.56 12.55 13.03
CA GLU A 144 -10.45 14.02 13.04
C GLU A 144 -10.83 14.61 11.67
N PRO A 145 -12.00 15.28 11.54
CA PRO A 145 -12.48 15.80 10.26
C PRO A 145 -11.56 16.86 9.66
N GLN A 146 -10.98 17.70 10.51
CA GLN A 146 -10.09 18.78 10.10
C GLN A 146 -8.82 18.25 9.40
N HIS A 147 -8.20 17.19 9.93
CA HIS A 147 -7.03 16.55 9.32
C HIS A 147 -7.38 15.98 7.93
N LEU A 148 -8.51 15.30 7.80
CA LEU A 148 -8.97 14.78 6.49
C LEU A 148 -9.26 15.90 5.48
N SER A 149 -9.87 16.98 5.94
CA SER A 149 -10.14 18.17 5.12
C SER A 149 -8.83 18.80 4.62
N ASP A 150 -7.82 18.92 5.46
CA ASP A 150 -6.53 19.49 5.08
C ASP A 150 -5.77 18.60 4.10
N LEU A 151 -5.77 17.28 4.30
CA LEU A 151 -5.21 16.33 3.34
C LEU A 151 -5.91 16.38 1.98
N TRP A 152 -7.23 16.56 1.98
CA TRP A 152 -8.00 16.73 0.75
C TRP A 152 -7.64 18.04 0.04
N LYS A 153 -7.57 19.18 0.76
CA LYS A 153 -7.17 20.48 0.20
C LYS A 153 -5.79 20.43 -0.45
N MET A 154 -4.82 19.76 0.18
CA MET A 154 -3.47 19.59 -0.38
C MET A 154 -3.48 18.93 -1.77
N GLN A 155 -4.40 18.00 -2.00
CA GLN A 155 -4.53 17.34 -3.30
C GLN A 155 -5.41 18.13 -4.27
N TRP A 156 -6.38 18.89 -3.74
CA TRP A 156 -7.35 19.65 -4.52
C TRP A 156 -6.76 20.92 -5.14
N ASN A 157 -5.88 21.63 -4.44
CA ASN A 157 -5.28 22.89 -4.93
C ASN A 157 -4.55 22.75 -6.28
N HIS A 158 -4.20 21.53 -6.69
CA HIS A 158 -3.54 21.25 -7.96
C HIS A 158 -4.51 20.84 -9.09
N LYS A 159 -5.81 20.69 -8.82
CA LYS A 159 -6.81 20.26 -9.82
C LYS A 159 -7.70 21.44 -10.22
N SER A 160 -7.65 21.82 -11.50
CA SER A 160 -8.58 22.80 -12.06
C SER A 160 -9.96 22.16 -12.29
N LEU A 161 -11.00 22.76 -11.73
CA LEU A 161 -12.39 22.43 -12.07
C LEU A 161 -12.73 23.04 -13.43
N HIS A 162 -13.17 22.21 -14.36
CA HIS A 162 -13.65 22.67 -15.67
C HIS A 162 -15.19 22.65 -15.78
N SER A 163 -15.89 22.23 -14.72
CA SER A 163 -17.34 22.10 -14.70
C SER A 163 -17.83 22.09 -13.24
N PRO A 164 -19.00 22.68 -12.95
CA PRO A 164 -19.56 22.71 -11.61
C PRO A 164 -19.92 21.30 -11.11
N ILE A 165 -19.82 21.12 -9.80
CA ILE A 165 -20.08 19.86 -9.11
C ILE A 165 -21.58 19.77 -8.79
N GLN A 166 -22.19 18.62 -9.08
CA GLN A 166 -23.59 18.32 -8.82
C GLN A 166 -23.77 17.36 -7.63
N GLU A 167 -22.84 16.42 -7.43
CA GLU A 167 -22.87 15.47 -6.31
C GLU A 167 -21.47 15.34 -5.69
N ILE A 168 -21.42 15.35 -4.35
CA ILE A 168 -20.23 15.02 -3.57
C ILE A 168 -20.54 13.74 -2.78
N LYS A 169 -19.72 12.72 -2.95
CA LYS A 169 -19.83 11.43 -2.26
C LYS A 169 -18.51 11.08 -1.58
N LEU A 170 -18.59 10.75 -0.30
CA LEU A 170 -17.49 10.27 0.52
C LEU A 170 -17.72 8.82 0.91
N VAL A 171 -16.71 7.99 0.74
CA VAL A 171 -16.76 6.55 1.04
C VAL A 171 -15.55 6.17 1.87
N ALA A 172 -15.75 5.65 3.08
CA ALA A 172 -14.66 5.02 3.83
C ALA A 172 -14.52 3.56 3.36
N THR A 173 -13.56 3.32 2.46
CA THR A 173 -13.33 2.00 1.85
C THR A 173 -12.53 1.06 2.74
N ARG A 174 -11.70 1.61 3.64
CA ARG A 174 -11.04 0.84 4.70
C ARG A 174 -11.20 1.56 6.02
N THR A 175 -11.72 0.83 6.98
CA THR A 175 -11.87 1.24 8.37
C THR A 175 -11.07 0.31 9.27
N ALA A 176 -10.71 0.80 10.44
CA ALA A 176 -10.12 -0.01 11.49
C ALA A 176 -10.66 0.46 12.85
N PRO A 177 -10.68 -0.41 13.86
CA PRO A 177 -11.11 -0.03 15.20
C PRO A 177 -10.30 1.18 15.66
N TRP A 178 -11.02 2.20 16.12
CA TRP A 178 -10.42 3.42 16.65
C TRP A 178 -10.41 3.30 18.16
N GLU A 179 -9.21 3.21 18.72
CA GLU A 179 -9.05 3.20 20.17
C GLU A 179 -9.08 4.64 20.71
N SER A 180 -10.15 4.94 21.44
CA SER A 180 -10.32 6.17 22.22
C SER A 180 -9.31 6.21 23.37
N TYR A 181 -8.15 6.82 23.16
CA TYR A 181 -7.18 7.00 24.25
C TYR A 181 -7.45 8.28 25.03
N GLN A 182 -7.56 8.14 26.35
CA GLN A 182 -7.69 9.26 27.28
C GLN A 182 -6.52 10.23 27.07
N ARG A 183 -6.84 11.48 26.72
CA ARG A 183 -5.87 12.58 26.76
C ARG A 183 -5.39 12.68 28.21
N SER A 184 -4.08 12.62 28.44
CA SER A 184 -3.51 12.86 29.76
C SER A 184 -4.10 14.16 30.31
N LEU A 185 -4.75 14.10 31.48
CA LEU A 185 -5.28 15.27 32.20
C LEU A 185 -4.18 16.31 32.44
N PHE A 186 -2.94 15.86 32.54
CA PHE A 186 -1.74 16.69 32.62
C PHE A 186 -1.05 16.66 31.26
N ASN A 187 -1.38 17.62 30.41
CA ASN A 187 -0.59 17.95 29.24
C ASN A 187 0.61 18.76 29.76
N PRO A 188 1.87 18.28 29.69
CA PRO A 188 3.01 19.13 30.01
C PRO A 188 3.22 20.07 28.82
N LEU A 189 2.28 21.00 28.62
CA LEU A 189 2.52 22.17 27.81
C LEU A 189 3.58 22.96 28.56
N LYS A 190 4.83 22.88 28.08
CA LYS A 190 6.02 23.55 28.63
C LYS A 190 6.47 22.99 29.99
N THR A 191 7.17 21.87 29.97
CA THR A 191 8.20 21.65 30.99
C THR A 191 9.54 21.74 30.27
N ASP A 192 10.33 22.72 30.70
CA ASP A 192 11.73 22.85 30.33
C ASP A 192 12.42 21.48 30.46
N HIS A 193 13.24 21.16 29.47
CA HIS A 193 13.96 19.89 29.33
C HIS A 193 14.95 19.56 30.48
N SER A 194 14.91 20.22 31.64
CA SER A 194 15.97 20.12 32.65
C SER A 194 15.65 19.38 33.95
N LEU A 195 14.42 18.92 34.22
CA LEU A 195 14.10 18.32 35.53
C LEU A 195 13.20 17.07 35.49
N ALA A 196 13.39 16.18 34.52
CA ALA A 196 12.86 14.82 34.62
C ALA A 196 13.90 13.91 35.34
N PRO A 197 13.58 13.28 36.48
CA PRO A 197 14.48 12.34 37.13
C PRO A 197 14.78 11.17 36.19
N ALA A 198 16.07 10.97 35.91
CA ALA A 198 16.57 9.91 35.06
C ALA A 198 16.23 8.54 35.66
N GLY A 199 15.36 7.76 35.00
CA GLY A 199 15.18 6.36 35.37
C GLY A 199 13.89 5.67 34.95
N LEU A 200 12.82 6.41 34.63
CA LEU A 200 11.57 5.82 34.14
C LEU A 200 11.34 6.23 32.68
N PRO A 201 11.15 5.29 31.74
CA PRO A 201 10.73 5.64 30.39
C PRO A 201 9.37 6.32 30.50
N ALA A 202 9.33 7.64 30.37
CA ALA A 202 8.08 8.38 30.27
C ALA A 202 7.24 7.71 29.17
N PRO A 203 5.99 7.29 29.43
CA PRO A 203 5.16 6.71 28.39
C PRO A 203 5.11 7.73 27.26
N LEU A 204 5.60 7.33 26.06
CA LEU A 204 5.57 8.15 24.86
C LEU A 204 4.17 8.75 24.77
N GLN A 205 4.05 10.06 25.04
CA GLN A 205 2.74 10.69 25.16
C GLN A 205 2.00 10.44 23.85
N HIS A 206 0.86 9.75 23.89
CA HIS A 206 0.11 9.29 22.72
C HIS A 206 -0.27 10.44 21.75
N SER A 207 -0.28 11.68 22.26
CA SER A 207 -0.35 12.92 21.47
C SER A 207 0.79 13.05 20.45
N ASN A 208 2.00 12.64 20.80
CA ASN A 208 3.17 12.64 19.91
C ASN A 208 3.05 11.58 18.82
N LEU A 209 2.52 10.39 19.13
CA LEU A 209 2.26 9.35 18.12
C LEU A 209 1.21 9.82 17.10
N ARG A 210 0.14 10.48 17.55
CA ARG A 210 -0.86 11.06 16.65
C ARG A 210 -0.27 12.19 15.79
N ARG A 211 0.53 13.08 16.37
CA ARG A 211 1.24 14.14 15.61
C ARG A 211 2.20 13.55 14.57
N LEU A 212 2.89 12.47 14.91
CA LEU A 212 3.73 11.72 13.97
C LEU A 212 2.90 11.12 12.84
N ALA A 213 1.75 10.50 13.14
CA ALA A 213 0.85 9.99 12.12
C ALA A 213 0.39 11.10 11.16
N HIS A 214 -0.01 12.26 11.68
CA HIS A 214 -0.39 13.41 10.86
C HIS A 214 0.77 13.94 10.02
N LEU A 215 2.00 13.90 10.55
CA LEU A 215 3.20 14.26 9.80
C LEU A 215 3.45 13.28 8.66
N ILE A 216 3.39 11.97 8.93
CA ILE A 216 3.56 10.92 7.93
C ILE A 216 2.52 11.05 6.82
N ASP A 217 1.25 11.30 7.17
CA ASP A 217 0.18 11.51 6.18
C ASP A 217 0.46 12.71 5.28
N ARG A 218 0.82 13.86 5.86
CA ARG A 218 1.15 15.08 5.11
C ARG A 218 2.37 14.89 4.21
N LEU A 219 3.44 14.29 4.74
CA LEU A 219 4.64 13.98 3.96
C LEU A 219 4.33 13.01 2.81
N SER A 220 3.51 11.99 3.07
CA SER A 220 3.14 11.00 2.06
C SER A 220 2.26 11.59 0.98
N ARG A 221 1.41 12.58 1.30
CA ARG A 221 0.63 13.33 0.29
C ARG A 221 1.51 14.22 -0.57
N ARG A 222 2.51 14.89 0.02
CA ARG A 222 3.37 15.84 -0.69
C ARG A 222 4.48 15.16 -1.51
N LEU A 223 5.15 14.16 -0.94
CA LEU A 223 6.28 13.46 -1.57
C LEU A 223 5.86 12.21 -2.34
N GLY A 224 4.63 11.73 -2.11
CA GLY A 224 4.13 10.47 -2.63
C GLY A 224 4.28 9.33 -1.62
N ALA A 225 3.27 8.47 -1.52
CA ALA A 225 3.19 7.43 -0.51
C ALA A 225 4.36 6.41 -0.56
N TYR A 226 4.99 6.21 -1.71
CA TYR A 226 6.14 5.32 -1.87
C TYR A 226 7.48 5.95 -1.49
N ARG A 227 7.55 7.28 -1.31
CA ARG A 227 8.80 7.97 -0.94
C ARG A 227 8.96 8.13 0.58
N VAL A 228 7.87 8.00 1.34
CA VAL A 228 7.90 7.99 2.80
C VAL A 228 7.95 6.54 3.25
N VAL A 229 9.13 6.09 3.66
CA VAL A 229 9.46 4.68 3.89
C VAL A 229 10.00 4.43 5.30
N GLN A 230 9.81 3.22 5.77
CA GLN A 230 10.44 2.67 6.96
C GLN A 230 11.39 1.54 6.56
N PRO A 231 12.60 1.46 7.14
CA PRO A 231 13.43 0.29 6.98
C PRO A 231 12.77 -0.91 7.68
N HIS A 232 12.58 -1.99 6.93
CA HIS A 232 12.14 -3.27 7.45
C HIS A 232 13.29 -4.26 7.31
N LEU A 233 13.69 -4.90 8.42
CA LEU A 233 14.78 -5.86 8.43
C LEU A 233 14.41 -7.08 7.59
N GLN A 234 15.34 -7.53 6.75
CA GLN A 234 15.22 -8.77 6.00
C GLN A 234 16.29 -9.75 6.48
N ALA A 235 15.95 -11.03 6.52
CA ALA A 235 16.88 -12.10 6.86
C ALA A 235 17.82 -12.38 5.66
N ASP A 236 18.66 -11.40 5.33
CA ASP A 236 19.67 -11.47 4.29
C ASP A 236 21.04 -11.11 4.86
N SER A 237 22.06 -11.88 4.49
CA SER A 237 23.43 -11.62 4.89
C SER A 237 24.04 -10.47 4.09
N GLN A 238 23.60 -10.26 2.85
CA GLN A 238 24.07 -9.16 2.00
C GLN A 238 23.66 -7.81 2.57
N PRO A 239 24.60 -6.87 2.80
CA PRO A 239 24.27 -5.60 3.44
C PRO A 239 23.27 -4.75 2.63
N GLU A 240 23.32 -4.84 1.30
CA GLU A 240 22.42 -4.12 0.40
C GLU A 240 20.97 -4.64 0.44
N HIS A 241 20.79 -5.90 0.85
CA HIS A 241 19.51 -6.58 0.94
C HIS A 241 19.09 -6.91 2.39
N ALA A 242 19.91 -6.54 3.38
CA ALA A 242 19.64 -6.78 4.79
C ALA A 242 18.43 -5.98 5.30
N TYR A 243 17.98 -4.98 4.54
CA TYR A 243 16.75 -4.25 4.80
C TYR A 243 16.05 -3.89 3.50
N GLN A 244 14.73 -3.72 3.59
CA GLN A 244 13.93 -3.15 2.53
C GLN A 244 13.17 -1.94 3.05
N ASN A 245 13.19 -0.86 2.27
CA ASN A 245 12.36 0.29 2.54
C ASN A 245 10.92 0.01 2.12
N VAL A 246 10.02 -0.07 3.10
CA VAL A 246 8.58 -0.31 2.89
C VAL A 246 7.82 0.98 3.17
N SER A 247 6.80 1.29 2.37
CA SER A 247 5.94 2.46 2.59
C SER A 247 5.23 2.39 3.93
N TRP A 248 5.20 3.49 4.68
CA TRP A 248 4.44 3.57 5.92
C TRP A 248 2.93 3.37 5.70
N ILE A 249 2.39 3.86 4.58
CA ILE A 249 0.95 3.87 4.29
C ILE A 249 0.53 2.67 3.42
N ILE A 250 1.37 2.29 2.46
CA ILE A 250 1.07 1.18 1.55
C ILE A 250 1.75 -0.08 2.10
N GLN A 251 1.18 -0.59 3.19
CA GLN A 251 1.51 -1.93 3.64
C GLN A 251 0.82 -2.90 2.69
N ARG A 252 1.59 -3.56 1.82
CA ARG A 252 1.09 -4.77 1.17
C ARG A 252 0.72 -5.74 2.28
N PRO A 253 -0.41 -6.46 2.19
CA PRO A 253 -0.62 -7.62 3.06
C PRO A 253 0.52 -8.59 2.73
N GLN A 254 1.60 -8.54 3.51
CA GLN A 254 2.51 -9.66 3.57
C GLN A 254 1.61 -10.82 3.97
N LYS A 255 1.60 -11.88 3.16
CA LYS A 255 1.11 -13.17 3.62
C LYS A 255 1.85 -13.39 4.93
N GLN A 256 1.16 -13.19 6.05
CA GLN A 256 1.58 -13.74 7.32
C GLN A 256 1.57 -15.23 7.04
N HIS A 257 2.71 -15.77 6.62
CA HIS A 257 3.02 -17.11 7.03
C HIS A 257 2.86 -17.05 8.54
N GLN A 258 1.77 -17.64 9.02
CA GLN A 258 1.62 -18.11 10.38
C GLN A 258 2.78 -19.09 10.59
N GLN A 259 4.00 -18.59 10.69
CA GLN A 259 5.01 -19.25 11.48
C GLN A 259 4.43 -19.19 12.88
N SER A 260 3.94 -20.35 13.30
CA SER A 260 3.65 -20.68 14.68
C SER A 260 4.46 -19.79 15.61
N GLN A 261 3.75 -19.12 16.53
CA GLN A 261 4.33 -18.50 17.71
C GLN A 261 5.01 -19.56 18.57
N HIS A 262 6.12 -20.12 18.10
CA HIS A 262 7.17 -20.48 19.01
C HIS A 262 7.69 -19.15 19.51
N ARG A 263 7.38 -18.86 20.78
CA ARG A 263 8.11 -17.91 21.62
C ARG A 263 9.59 -18.33 21.63
N SER A 264 10.31 -18.10 20.54
CA SER A 264 11.75 -17.94 20.62
C SER A 264 11.93 -16.60 21.31
N ASN A 265 12.45 -16.64 22.53
CA ASN A 265 12.88 -15.46 23.28
C ASN A 265 13.38 -14.41 22.30
N SER A 266 12.71 -13.26 22.27
CA SER A 266 13.16 -12.07 21.57
C SER A 266 14.50 -11.69 22.18
N THR A 267 15.55 -12.34 21.67
CA THR A 267 16.91 -11.94 21.93
C THR A 267 17.02 -10.67 21.12
N THR A 268 16.76 -9.55 21.78
CA THR A 268 17.26 -8.25 21.34
C THR A 268 18.66 -8.53 20.80
N PRO A 269 18.97 -8.25 19.53
CA PRO A 269 20.31 -8.47 19.04
C PRO A 269 21.24 -7.76 20.03
N PRO A 270 22.30 -8.43 20.52
CA PRO A 270 23.20 -7.83 21.50
C PRO A 270 23.59 -6.45 21.00
N ARG A 271 23.54 -5.43 21.87
CA ARG A 271 23.78 -4.02 21.50
C ARG A 271 25.05 -3.85 20.66
N ASP A 272 26.04 -4.72 20.84
CA ASP A 272 27.31 -4.75 20.10
C ASP A 272 27.17 -5.02 18.59
N ALA A 273 26.11 -5.72 18.15
CA ALA A 273 25.87 -5.99 16.73
C ALA A 273 25.64 -4.69 15.93
N SER A 274 25.03 -3.67 16.54
CA SER A 274 24.79 -2.37 15.88
C SER A 274 26.06 -1.57 15.57
N ALA A 275 27.19 -1.90 16.19
CA ALA A 275 28.49 -1.23 15.96
C ALA A 275 29.35 -1.92 14.89
N THR A 276 28.88 -3.02 14.29
CA THR A 276 29.66 -3.79 13.31
C THR A 276 29.54 -3.29 11.88
N ARG A 277 28.46 -2.56 11.56
CA ARG A 277 28.15 -2.07 10.22
C ARG A 277 27.88 -0.56 10.23
N PRO A 278 28.26 0.19 9.18
CA PRO A 278 27.99 1.62 9.09
C PRO A 278 26.49 1.90 8.85
N LEU A 279 26.01 3.05 9.33
CA LEU A 279 24.60 3.47 9.15
C LEU A 279 24.28 3.87 7.70
N GLN A 280 25.28 4.34 6.96
CA GLN A 280 25.13 4.76 5.57
C GLN A 280 26.03 3.90 4.67
N LEU A 281 25.39 3.16 3.76
CA LEU A 281 26.07 2.45 2.69
C LEU A 281 26.24 3.37 1.47
N LEU A 282 27.39 3.25 0.81
CA LEU A 282 27.70 3.94 -0.44
C LEU A 282 27.25 3.06 -1.61
N SER A 283 26.30 3.57 -2.40
CA SER A 283 25.78 2.89 -3.59
C SER A 283 25.89 3.80 -4.81
N PRO A 284 26.72 3.46 -5.82
CA PRO A 284 27.61 2.30 -5.89
C PRO A 284 28.82 2.44 -4.95
N ALA A 285 29.38 1.30 -4.50
CA ALA A 285 30.58 1.28 -3.65
C ALA A 285 31.84 1.65 -4.47
N PRO A 286 32.49 2.81 -4.20
CA PRO A 286 33.63 3.26 -4.98
C PRO A 286 34.81 2.31 -4.84
N ARG A 287 35.49 2.05 -5.97
CA ARG A 287 36.73 1.27 -6.00
C ARG A 287 37.87 2.08 -5.38
N LEU A 288 38.67 1.42 -4.55
CA LEU A 288 39.84 2.01 -3.90
C LEU A 288 41.11 1.68 -4.67
N ALA A 289 42.02 2.66 -4.77
CA ALA A 289 43.38 2.43 -5.22
C ALA A 289 44.20 1.97 -4.01
N VAL A 290 44.42 0.66 -3.91
CA VAL A 290 45.23 0.06 -2.86
C VAL A 290 46.68 0.02 -3.30
N THR A 291 47.55 0.62 -2.50
CA THR A 291 48.98 0.78 -2.82
C THR A 291 49.85 -0.25 -2.12
N ALA A 292 49.39 -0.82 -1.00
CA ALA A 292 50.06 -1.91 -0.29
C ALA A 292 49.03 -2.82 0.38
N VAL A 293 49.18 -4.14 0.23
CA VAL A 293 48.30 -5.18 0.80
C VAL A 293 49.16 -6.04 1.73
N ALA A 294 48.67 -6.35 2.94
CA ALA A 294 49.30 -7.35 3.80
C ALA A 294 49.14 -8.75 3.18
N LEU A 295 50.06 -9.68 3.42
CA LEU A 295 49.96 -11.06 2.91
C LEU A 295 48.61 -11.68 3.35
N ASP A 296 47.72 -11.89 2.39
CA ASP A 296 46.32 -12.34 2.56
C ASP A 296 45.41 -11.52 3.51
N GLY A 297 45.82 -10.29 3.84
CA GLY A 297 45.13 -9.41 4.78
C GLY A 297 44.49 -8.16 4.16
N PRO A 298 43.98 -7.24 5.01
CA PRO A 298 43.48 -5.95 4.57
C PRO A 298 44.59 -5.07 3.97
N PRO A 299 44.23 -4.02 3.21
CA PRO A 299 45.21 -3.05 2.73
C PRO A 299 45.92 -2.37 3.90
N ILE A 300 47.19 -2.00 3.70
CA ILE A 300 47.96 -1.17 4.64
C ILE A 300 47.72 0.31 4.32
N ARG A 301 47.61 0.62 3.02
CA ARG A 301 47.38 1.97 2.52
C ARG A 301 46.42 1.95 1.34
N PHE A 302 45.45 2.86 1.37
CA PHE A 302 44.51 3.04 0.27
C PHE A 302 44.28 4.53 0.00
N THR A 303 43.93 4.85 -1.24
CA THR A 303 43.59 6.21 -1.66
C THR A 303 42.09 6.30 -1.93
N TYR A 304 41.43 7.28 -1.32
CA TYR A 304 40.01 7.59 -1.50
C TYR A 304 39.83 9.11 -1.64
N ARG A 305 39.09 9.55 -2.67
CA ARG A 305 38.86 10.98 -2.98
C ARG A 305 40.15 11.83 -2.94
N GLN A 306 41.22 11.35 -3.58
CA GLN A 306 42.55 11.99 -3.62
C GLN A 306 43.30 12.07 -2.28
N HIS A 307 42.75 11.49 -1.20
CA HIS A 307 43.39 11.42 0.11
C HIS A 307 43.93 10.02 0.33
N THR A 308 45.16 9.94 0.84
CA THR A 308 45.82 8.66 1.13
C THR A 308 45.68 8.36 2.62
N TYR A 309 45.07 7.23 2.93
CA TYR A 309 44.84 6.79 4.30
C TYR A 309 45.76 5.62 4.65
N HIS A 310 46.37 5.70 5.83
CA HIS A 310 47.14 4.60 6.42
C HIS A 310 46.26 3.86 7.43
N ILE A 311 46.17 2.54 7.30
CA ILE A 311 45.39 1.69 8.20
C ILE A 311 46.26 1.36 9.41
N GLU A 312 45.75 1.63 10.59
CA GLU A 312 46.40 1.35 11.88
C GLU A 312 45.86 0.05 12.48
N HIS A 313 44.54 -0.11 12.47
CA HIS A 313 43.87 -1.31 12.98
C HIS A 313 42.87 -1.85 11.96
N ALA A 314 42.73 -3.17 11.89
CA ALA A 314 41.75 -3.83 11.05
C ALA A 314 41.10 -5.02 11.76
N TRP A 315 39.80 -5.22 11.51
CA TRP A 315 38.99 -6.33 12.03
C TRP A 315 38.29 -7.05 10.87
N GLY A 316 38.33 -8.38 10.87
CA GLY A 316 37.77 -9.23 9.80
C GLY A 316 38.64 -10.46 9.53
N PRO A 317 38.40 -11.20 8.43
CA PRO A 317 37.35 -10.96 7.43
C PRO A 317 35.96 -11.48 7.86
N GLU A 318 34.92 -10.68 7.60
CA GLU A 318 33.54 -11.19 7.50
C GLU A 318 33.30 -11.60 6.04
N ARG A 319 33.19 -12.91 5.78
CA ARG A 319 32.98 -13.43 4.43
C ARG A 319 31.49 -13.52 4.12
N ILE A 320 31.06 -12.83 3.06
CA ILE A 320 29.68 -12.86 2.55
C ILE A 320 29.70 -13.50 1.17
N GLU A 321 28.98 -14.63 1.07
CA GLU A 321 28.81 -15.39 -0.16
C GLU A 321 27.32 -15.53 -0.48
N THR A 322 26.96 -15.48 -1.77
CA THR A 322 25.57 -15.59 -2.21
C THR A 322 25.32 -16.90 -2.95
N GLY A 323 24.11 -17.44 -2.80
CA GLY A 323 23.69 -18.64 -3.49
C GLY A 323 23.45 -18.42 -4.99
N TRP A 324 23.73 -19.46 -5.79
CA TRP A 324 23.59 -19.48 -7.25
C TRP A 324 22.17 -19.16 -7.77
N TRP A 325 21.14 -19.29 -6.93
CA TRP A 325 19.74 -19.06 -7.29
C TRP A 325 19.32 -17.58 -7.31
N ARG A 326 20.21 -16.63 -6.97
CA ARG A 326 19.89 -15.20 -6.90
C ARG A 326 20.52 -14.34 -8.00
N GLY A 327 21.21 -14.96 -8.96
CA GLY A 327 21.94 -14.26 -10.03
C GLY A 327 23.46 -14.44 -9.89
N PRO A 328 24.28 -13.44 -10.29
CA PRO A 328 25.73 -13.53 -10.18
C PRO A 328 26.16 -13.85 -8.75
N VAL A 329 27.01 -14.86 -8.59
CA VAL A 329 27.58 -15.23 -7.29
C VAL A 329 28.47 -14.07 -6.84
N ILE A 330 28.20 -13.58 -5.63
CA ILE A 330 28.98 -12.57 -4.97
C ILE A 330 29.82 -13.29 -3.91
N ARG A 331 31.12 -13.00 -3.90
CA ARG A 331 32.07 -13.50 -2.91
C ARG A 331 32.93 -12.36 -2.41
N ARG A 332 32.68 -11.88 -1.19
CA ARG A 332 33.32 -10.68 -0.64
C ARG A 332 33.85 -10.92 0.77
N ASP A 333 35.07 -10.45 1.01
CA ASP A 333 35.65 -10.38 2.35
C ASP A 333 35.58 -8.95 2.86
N TYR A 334 34.79 -8.73 3.90
CA TYR A 334 34.60 -7.43 4.54
C TYR A 334 35.58 -7.22 5.68
N TYR A 335 36.12 -6.01 5.75
CA TYR A 335 37.05 -5.56 6.78
C TYR A 335 36.58 -4.22 7.34
N ARG A 336 36.55 -4.11 8.66
CA ARG A 336 36.45 -2.82 9.33
C ARG A 336 37.87 -2.32 9.58
N VAL A 337 38.18 -1.11 9.15
CA VAL A 337 39.53 -0.53 9.30
C VAL A 337 39.45 0.80 10.03
N GLN A 338 40.43 1.07 10.87
CA GLN A 338 40.65 2.36 11.51
C GLN A 338 41.97 2.94 10.99
N THR A 339 41.93 4.20 10.57
CA THR A 339 43.10 4.92 10.06
C THR A 339 43.86 5.62 11.18
N THR A 340 45.12 5.97 10.92
CA THR A 340 45.95 6.78 11.82
C THR A 340 45.36 8.16 12.12
N THR A 341 44.52 8.68 11.21
CA THR A 341 43.78 9.94 11.38
C THR A 341 42.47 9.77 12.17
N GLY A 342 42.16 8.56 12.66
CA GLY A 342 40.97 8.26 13.46
C GLY A 342 39.70 7.92 12.68
N HIS A 343 39.73 7.92 11.33
CA HIS A 343 38.55 7.54 10.55
C HIS A 343 38.34 6.03 10.57
N ARG A 344 37.07 5.62 10.59
CA ARG A 344 36.67 4.21 10.51
C ARG A 344 35.92 3.94 9.21
N PHE A 345 36.44 2.99 8.44
CA PHE A 345 35.88 2.62 7.15
C PHE A 345 35.46 1.14 7.13
N TRP A 346 34.46 0.85 6.30
CA TRP A 346 34.03 -0.51 6.01
C TRP A 346 34.37 -0.85 4.56
N LEU A 347 35.39 -1.68 4.40
CA LEU A 347 35.96 -2.06 3.12
C LEU A 347 35.56 -3.49 2.76
N PHE A 348 35.52 -3.81 1.48
CA PHE A 348 35.50 -5.21 1.06
C PHE A 348 36.44 -5.48 -0.10
N ARG A 349 36.92 -6.73 -0.12
CA ARG A 349 37.67 -7.32 -1.22
C ARG A 349 36.74 -8.24 -2.00
N GLU A 350 36.52 -7.93 -3.27
CA GLU A 350 35.81 -8.83 -4.19
C GLU A 350 36.76 -9.96 -4.60
N LEU A 351 36.45 -11.21 -4.27
CA LEU A 351 37.37 -12.33 -4.45
C LEU A 351 37.52 -12.80 -5.89
N HIS A 352 36.56 -12.49 -6.77
CA HIS A 352 36.63 -12.85 -8.19
C HIS A 352 37.68 -12.03 -8.95
N HIS A 353 37.68 -10.71 -8.76
CA HIS A 353 38.54 -9.77 -9.48
C HIS A 353 39.67 -9.19 -8.61
N ASN A 354 39.69 -9.54 -7.33
CA ASN A 354 40.65 -9.04 -6.35
C ASN A 354 40.62 -7.51 -6.18
N HIS A 355 39.45 -6.89 -6.36
CA HIS A 355 39.28 -5.44 -6.25
C HIS A 355 38.82 -5.04 -4.84
N TRP A 356 39.32 -3.88 -4.38
CA TRP A 356 38.94 -3.30 -3.10
C TRP A 356 37.93 -2.17 -3.29
N HIS A 357 36.90 -2.16 -2.44
CA HIS A 357 35.82 -1.19 -2.48
C HIS A 357 35.53 -0.65 -1.08
N LEU A 358 35.07 0.60 -1.03
CA LEU A 358 34.55 1.22 0.20
C LEU A 358 33.03 1.09 0.23
N HIS A 359 32.49 0.34 1.18
CA HIS A 359 31.04 0.16 1.30
C HIS A 359 30.37 1.18 2.23
N GLY A 360 31.10 1.72 3.20
CA GLY A 360 30.56 2.75 4.09
C GLY A 360 31.59 3.30 5.06
N GLN A 361 31.21 4.37 5.76
CA GLN A 361 32.02 5.03 6.77
C GLN A 361 31.24 5.05 8.09
N PHE A 362 31.93 4.80 9.21
CA PHE A 362 31.33 4.98 10.52
C PHE A 362 31.43 6.46 10.90
N SER A 363 30.29 7.05 11.26
CA SER A 363 30.16 8.46 11.67
C SER A 363 30.54 8.67 13.13
#